data_AF-G9K6N5-F1
#
_entry.id   AF-G9K6N5-F1
#
_cell.length_a   1.000
_cell.length_b   1.000
_cell.length_c   1.000
_cell.angle_alpha   90.00
_cell.angle_beta   90.00
_cell.angle_gamma   90.00
#
_symmetry.space_group_name_H-M   'P 1'
#
loop_
_entity.id
_entity.type
_entity.pdbx_description
1 polymer ?
#
loop_
_entity_poly.entity_id
_entity_poly.type
_entity_poly.pdbx_seq_one_letter_code
_entity_poly.pdbx_strand_id
1 'polypeptide(L)'
;GEHEGSLRMKTELLVQMDGLARSEDLVFVLAASNLPWELDCAMLRRLEKRILVDLPSQEARQAMIHHWLPPVSKSRALELRTELDYSVLSRETEGYSGSDIKLVCREAAMRTVRKIFSALENHQSESSNLPGIQLDTVTTADFLDVLAHTKPSAKNLTQRYSAWQSQFESV
;
A
#
# COMPACT_ATOMS: atom_id res chain seq x y z
N GLY A 1 29.80 5.98 -11.00
CA GLY A 1 29.82 7.06 -11.98
C GLY A 1 28.52 7.01 -12.74
N GLU A 2 27.80 8.12 -12.83
CA GLU A 2 26.57 8.19 -13.62
C GLU A 2 26.88 7.94 -15.11
N HIS A 3 26.04 7.16 -15.78
CA HIS A 3 26.19 6.84 -17.20
C HIS A 3 25.86 8.09 -18.04
N GLU A 4 26.66 8.38 -19.08
CA GLU A 4 26.51 9.59 -19.91
C GLU A 4 25.09 9.75 -20.50
N GLY A 5 24.43 8.63 -20.84
CA GLY A 5 23.03 8.65 -21.28
C GLY A 5 22.03 9.16 -20.23
N SER A 6 22.28 8.87 -18.95
CA SER A 6 21.42 9.35 -17.84
C SER A 6 21.56 10.86 -17.65
N LEU A 7 22.78 11.39 -17.77
CA LEU A 7 23.04 12.83 -17.71
C LEU A 7 22.36 13.59 -18.85
N ARG A 8 22.41 13.05 -20.07
CA ARG A 8 21.75 13.65 -21.24
C ARG A 8 20.23 13.65 -21.08
N MET A 9 19.64 12.53 -20.65
CA MET A 9 18.20 12.43 -20.38
C MET A 9 17.75 13.44 -19.31
N LYS A 10 18.48 13.53 -18.21
CA LYS A 10 18.21 14.49 -17.14
C LYS A 10 18.27 15.93 -17.64
N THR A 11 19.28 16.27 -18.44
CA THR A 11 19.42 17.60 -19.03
C THR A 11 18.25 17.94 -19.93
N GLU A 12 17.86 17.02 -20.81
CA GLU A 12 16.71 17.20 -21.70
C GLU A 12 15.42 17.41 -20.92
N LEU A 13 15.16 16.60 -19.89
CA LEU A 13 14.00 16.77 -19.03
C LEU A 13 13.94 18.17 -18.39
N LEU A 14 15.06 18.66 -17.87
CA LEU A 14 15.16 19.99 -17.27
C LEU A 14 14.86 21.10 -18.28
N VAL A 15 15.39 20.98 -19.50
CA VAL A 15 15.15 21.94 -20.59
C VAL A 15 13.66 21.96 -20.99
N GLN A 16 13.03 20.79 -21.10
CA GLN A 16 11.60 20.71 -21.41
C GLN A 16 10.73 21.31 -20.30
N MET A 17 11.07 21.07 -19.02
CA MET A 17 10.37 21.69 -17.89
C MET A 17 10.48 23.23 -17.91
N ASP A 18 11.64 23.78 -18.26
CA ASP A 18 11.81 25.24 -18.40
C ASP A 18 11.02 25.79 -19.61
N GLY A 19 10.89 24.99 -20.67
CA GLY A 19 10.09 25.31 -21.86
C GLY A 19 8.60 25.39 -21.55
N LEU A 20 8.09 24.48 -20.71
CA LEU A 20 6.68 24.47 -20.29
C LEU A 20 6.27 25.75 -19.55
N ALA A 21 7.17 26.31 -18.72
CA ALA A 21 6.91 27.57 -18.02
C ALA A 21 6.77 28.79 -18.96
N ARG A 22 7.16 28.65 -20.23
CA ARG A 22 7.09 29.70 -21.27
C ARG A 22 6.02 29.43 -22.32
N SER A 23 5.39 28.25 -22.30
CA SER A 23 4.30 27.91 -23.20
C SER A 23 3.00 28.55 -22.73
N GLU A 24 2.06 28.79 -23.64
CA GLU A 24 0.68 29.13 -23.29
C GLU A 24 -0.13 27.91 -22.84
N ASP A 25 0.42 26.69 -23.03
CA ASP A 25 -0.20 25.46 -22.58
C ASP A 25 -0.14 25.30 -21.06
N LEU A 26 -1.29 25.03 -20.44
CA LEU A 26 -1.38 24.72 -19.01
C LEU A 26 -1.04 23.25 -18.76
N VAL A 27 0.24 22.98 -18.49
CA VAL A 27 0.75 21.64 -18.15
C VAL A 27 1.05 21.54 -16.66
N PHE A 28 0.49 20.52 -16.00
CA PHE A 28 0.77 20.21 -14.59
C PHE A 28 1.64 18.95 -14.48
N VAL A 29 2.78 19.07 -13.80
CA VAL A 29 3.73 17.97 -13.62
C VAL A 29 3.63 17.41 -12.20
N LEU A 30 3.26 16.14 -12.10
CA LEU A 30 3.28 15.37 -10.86
C LEU A 30 4.45 14.40 -10.86
N ALA A 31 5.27 14.45 -9.82
CA ALA A 31 6.36 13.52 -9.57
C ALA A 31 6.17 12.82 -8.23
N ALA A 32 6.50 11.53 -8.16
CA ALA A 32 6.47 10.73 -6.93
C ALA A 32 7.83 10.04 -6.74
N SER A 33 8.37 10.08 -5.52
CA SER A 33 9.64 9.44 -5.18
C SER A 33 9.62 8.93 -3.75
N ASN A 34 10.18 7.74 -3.54
CA ASN A 34 10.45 7.17 -2.21
C ASN A 34 11.88 7.48 -1.71
N LEU A 35 12.70 8.14 -2.53
CA LEU A 35 14.09 8.50 -2.21
C LEU A 35 14.33 10.00 -2.49
N PRO A 36 13.60 10.91 -1.81
CA PRO A 36 13.62 12.33 -2.16
C PRO A 36 14.98 13.02 -1.88
N TRP A 37 15.81 12.45 -1.01
CA TRP A 37 17.17 12.91 -0.73
C TRP A 37 18.19 12.59 -1.83
N GLU A 38 17.85 11.72 -2.80
CA GLU A 38 18.69 11.44 -3.97
C GLU A 38 18.40 12.41 -5.13
N LEU A 39 17.35 13.22 -5.01
CA LEU A 39 17.04 14.24 -6.00
C LEU A 39 18.06 15.37 -5.95
N ASP A 40 18.55 15.76 -7.12
CA ASP A 40 19.51 16.84 -7.24
C ASP A 40 18.85 18.22 -7.09
N CYS A 41 19.68 19.23 -6.85
CA CYS A 41 19.19 20.59 -6.66
C CYS A 41 18.55 21.20 -7.93
N ALA A 42 18.84 20.68 -9.13
CA ALA A 42 18.25 21.17 -10.38
C ALA A 42 16.79 20.73 -10.53
N MET A 43 16.48 19.49 -10.16
CA MET A 43 15.11 18.96 -10.10
C MET A 43 14.31 19.63 -8.97
N LEU A 44 14.89 19.74 -7.77
CA LEU A 44 14.22 20.35 -6.62
C LEU A 44 13.80 21.80 -6.87
N ARG A 45 14.51 22.54 -7.73
CA ARG A 45 14.15 23.91 -8.14
C ARG A 45 12.93 24.00 -9.04
N ARG A 46 12.64 22.96 -9.84
CA ARG A 46 11.52 22.93 -10.79
C ARG A 46 10.29 22.20 -10.23
N LEU A 47 10.50 21.34 -9.23
CA LEU A 47 9.45 20.76 -8.41
C LEU A 47 9.19 21.66 -7.21
N GLU A 48 8.53 22.79 -7.46
CA GLU A 48 8.32 23.87 -6.48
C GLU A 48 7.49 23.40 -5.30
N LYS A 49 6.36 22.74 -5.57
CA LYS A 49 5.45 22.21 -4.55
C LYS A 49 5.82 20.78 -4.18
N ARG A 50 6.15 20.56 -2.91
CA ARG A 50 6.61 19.28 -2.36
C ARG A 50 5.74 18.91 -1.17
N ILE A 51 5.03 17.80 -1.29
CA ILE A 51 4.10 17.31 -0.27
C ILE A 51 4.63 15.98 0.24
N LEU A 52 4.85 15.86 1.55
CA LEU A 52 5.12 14.57 2.17
C LEU A 52 3.80 13.80 2.30
N VAL A 53 3.76 12.61 1.71
CA VAL A 53 2.68 11.64 1.95
C VAL A 53 3.13 10.72 3.08
N ASP A 54 2.69 11.04 4.30
CA ASP A 54 3.04 10.27 5.48
C ASP A 54 2.24 8.96 5.61
N LEU A 55 2.58 8.14 6.60
CA LEU A 55 1.84 6.94 6.96
C LEU A 55 0.37 7.27 7.30
N PRO A 56 -0.56 6.36 6.99
CA PRO A 56 -1.98 6.60 7.22
C PRO A 56 -2.29 6.82 8.70
N SER A 57 -3.16 7.79 9.01
CA SER A 57 -3.73 7.99 10.35
C SER A 57 -4.55 6.78 10.81
N GLN A 58 -4.91 6.70 12.08
CA GLN A 58 -5.73 5.60 12.59
C GLN A 58 -7.06 5.48 11.84
N GLU A 59 -7.73 6.60 11.57
CA GLU A 59 -8.99 6.66 10.83
C GLU A 59 -8.80 6.20 9.38
N ALA A 60 -7.71 6.62 8.74
CA ALA A 60 -7.36 6.18 7.41
C ALA A 60 -7.09 4.67 7.38
N ARG A 61 -6.35 4.12 8.35
CA ARG A 61 -6.13 2.67 8.47
C ARG A 61 -7.43 1.91 8.66
N GLN A 62 -8.32 2.40 9.51
CA GLN A 62 -9.65 1.82 9.70
C GLN A 62 -10.43 1.77 8.37
N ALA A 63 -10.48 2.88 7.64
CA ALA A 63 -11.15 2.97 6.34
C ALA A 63 -10.50 2.05 5.30
N MET A 64 -9.18 1.93 5.29
CA MET A 64 -8.45 1.01 4.41
C MET A 64 -8.75 -0.45 4.71
N ILE A 65 -8.76 -0.85 5.98
CA ILE A 65 -9.10 -2.22 6.39
C ILE A 65 -10.54 -2.54 5.98
N HIS A 66 -11.48 -1.62 6.23
CA HIS A 66 -12.88 -1.77 5.80
C HIS A 66 -13.01 -1.85 4.27
N HIS A 67 -12.20 -1.09 3.52
CA HIS A 67 -12.21 -1.14 2.06
C HIS A 67 -11.71 -2.48 1.52
N TRP A 68 -10.59 -2.99 2.04
CA TRP A 68 -9.96 -4.23 1.56
C TRP A 68 -10.63 -5.50 2.09
N LEU A 69 -11.23 -5.44 3.28
CA LEU A 69 -11.83 -6.59 3.95
C LEU A 69 -13.18 -6.18 4.59
N PRO A 70 -14.19 -5.80 3.77
CA PRO A 70 -15.50 -5.36 4.25
C PRO A 70 -16.27 -6.53 4.92
N PRO A 71 -17.37 -6.24 5.65
CA PRO A 71 -18.19 -7.26 6.34
C PRO A 71 -18.68 -8.38 5.40
N VAL A 72 -18.98 -8.03 4.15
CA VAL A 72 -19.36 -8.97 3.10
C VAL A 72 -18.66 -8.57 1.81
N SER A 73 -17.86 -9.47 1.25
CA SER A 73 -17.26 -9.32 -0.07
C SER A 73 -17.80 -10.39 -1.01
N LYS A 74 -18.50 -9.97 -2.07
CA LYS A 74 -19.12 -10.87 -3.04
C LYS A 74 -18.30 -10.92 -4.31
N SER A 75 -17.86 -12.12 -4.67
CA SER A 75 -17.36 -12.47 -6.00
C SER A 75 -18.41 -13.31 -6.73
N ARG A 76 -18.28 -13.44 -8.05
CA ARG A 76 -19.25 -14.12 -8.92
C ARG A 76 -19.60 -15.55 -8.48
N ALA A 77 -18.70 -16.22 -7.74
CA ALA A 77 -18.87 -17.59 -7.27
C ALA A 77 -18.72 -17.78 -5.75
N LEU A 78 -18.29 -16.75 -5.00
CA LEU A 78 -17.91 -16.89 -3.59
C LEU A 78 -18.31 -15.64 -2.80
N GLU A 79 -18.81 -15.87 -1.59
CA GLU A 79 -19.08 -14.81 -0.60
C GLU A 79 -18.10 -14.98 0.56
N LEU A 80 -17.30 -13.95 0.84
CA LEU A 80 -16.45 -13.87 2.03
C LEU A 80 -17.16 -13.01 3.06
N ARG A 81 -17.35 -13.56 4.26
CA ARG A 81 -17.88 -12.83 5.42
C ARG A 81 -16.76 -12.52 6.40
N THR A 82 -16.88 -11.38 7.07
CA THR A 82 -15.87 -10.93 8.03
C THR A 82 -16.53 -10.39 9.29
N GLU A 83 -15.98 -10.75 10.45
CA GLU A 83 -16.39 -10.30 11.78
C GLU A 83 -15.19 -9.61 12.43
N LEU A 84 -14.98 -8.36 12.01
CA LEU A 84 -13.81 -7.57 12.35
C LEU A 84 -14.17 -6.39 13.25
N ASP A 85 -13.42 -6.22 14.32
CA ASP A 85 -13.38 -4.97 15.08
C ASP A 85 -12.38 -4.01 14.41
N TYR A 86 -12.88 -3.21 13.47
CA TYR A 86 -12.05 -2.27 12.73
C TYR A 86 -11.35 -1.24 13.63
N SER A 87 -11.92 -0.91 14.79
CA SER A 87 -11.30 0.03 15.73
C SER A 87 -10.05 -0.58 16.34
N VAL A 88 -10.14 -1.82 16.83
CA VAL A 88 -8.98 -2.57 17.35
C VAL A 88 -7.93 -2.75 16.26
N LEU A 89 -8.33 -3.22 15.07
CA LEU A 89 -7.39 -3.46 13.97
C LEU A 89 -6.66 -2.18 13.51
N SER A 90 -7.32 -1.02 13.55
CA SER A 90 -6.69 0.26 13.21
C SER A 90 -5.59 0.68 14.19
N ARG A 91 -5.71 0.28 15.46
CA ARG A 91 -4.70 0.54 16.51
C ARG A 91 -3.52 -0.42 16.37
N GLU A 92 -3.81 -1.71 16.17
CA GLU A 92 -2.77 -2.74 16.03
C GLU A 92 -1.94 -2.60 14.74
N THR A 93 -2.43 -1.84 13.76
CA THR A 93 -1.73 -1.55 12.50
C THR A 93 -0.95 -0.22 12.53
N GLU A 94 -0.62 0.31 13.70
CA GLU A 94 0.20 1.52 13.82
C GLU A 94 1.57 1.35 13.15
N GLY A 95 1.94 2.32 12.30
CA GLY A 95 3.20 2.33 11.55
C GLY A 95 3.18 1.50 10.26
N TYR A 96 2.05 0.88 9.90
CA TYR A 96 1.90 0.16 8.64
C TYR A 96 1.66 1.13 7.48
N SER A 97 2.31 0.87 6.36
CA SER A 97 2.01 1.56 5.10
C SER A 97 0.70 1.04 4.50
N GLY A 98 0.17 1.76 3.51
CA GLY A 98 -1.02 1.30 2.80
C GLY A 98 -0.84 -0.07 2.11
N SER A 99 0.36 -0.33 1.61
CA SER A 99 0.73 -1.62 1.02
C SER A 99 0.77 -2.74 2.06
N ASP A 100 1.29 -2.45 3.27
CA ASP A 100 1.33 -3.43 4.36
C ASP A 100 -0.10 -3.79 4.80
N ILE A 101 -0.99 -2.81 4.96
CA ILE A 101 -2.41 -3.05 5.33
C ILE A 101 -3.10 -3.91 4.28
N LYS A 102 -2.91 -3.59 2.99
CA LYS A 102 -3.46 -4.39 1.89
C LYS A 102 -2.95 -5.84 1.94
N LEU A 103 -1.66 -6.03 2.23
CA LEU A 103 -1.07 -7.35 2.36
C LEU A 103 -1.68 -8.13 3.53
N VAL A 104 -1.82 -7.51 4.71
CA VAL A 104 -2.43 -8.14 5.88
C VAL A 104 -3.88 -8.55 5.59
N CYS A 105 -4.69 -7.66 5.01
CA CYS A 105 -6.07 -7.96 4.65
C CYS A 105 -6.14 -9.15 3.66
N ARG A 106 -5.26 -9.16 2.66
CA ARG A 106 -5.17 -10.26 1.69
C ARG A 106 -4.79 -11.58 2.35
N GLU A 107 -3.80 -11.58 3.25
CA GLU A 107 -3.36 -12.78 3.94
C GLU A 107 -4.42 -13.32 4.91
N ALA A 108 -5.16 -12.43 5.59
CA ALA A 108 -6.30 -12.80 6.42
C ALA A 108 -7.39 -13.49 5.59
N ALA A 109 -7.75 -12.93 4.43
CA ALA A 109 -8.70 -13.55 3.50
C ALA A 109 -8.18 -14.88 2.92
N MET A 110 -6.89 -15.00 2.64
CA MET A 110 -6.31 -16.23 2.09
C MET A 110 -6.29 -17.40 3.07
N ARG A 111 -6.40 -17.17 4.38
CA ARG A 111 -6.49 -18.27 5.36
C ARG A 111 -7.70 -19.17 5.12
N THR A 112 -8.86 -18.59 4.82
CA THR A 112 -10.10 -19.36 4.60
C THR A 112 -9.99 -20.20 3.33
N VAL A 113 -9.41 -19.63 2.28
CA VAL A 113 -9.11 -20.35 1.04
C VAL A 113 -8.12 -21.50 1.28
N ARG A 114 -7.03 -21.28 2.03
CA ARG A 114 -6.05 -22.33 2.37
C ARG A 114 -6.68 -23.49 3.13
N LYS A 115 -7.59 -23.23 4.07
CA LYS A 115 -8.34 -24.28 4.80
C LYS A 115 -9.16 -25.16 3.85
N ILE A 116 -9.85 -24.55 2.88
CA ILE A 116 -10.64 -25.29 1.89
C ILE A 116 -9.74 -26.16 1.02
N PHE A 117 -8.63 -25.63 0.51
CA PHE A 117 -7.69 -26.43 -0.28
C PHE A 117 -7.16 -27.63 0.51
N SER A 118 -6.76 -27.45 1.77
CA SER A 118 -6.33 -28.56 2.63
C SER A 118 -7.44 -29.58 2.88
N ALA A 119 -8.69 -29.14 3.07
CA ALA A 119 -9.82 -30.06 3.20
C ALA A 119 -10.08 -30.85 1.91
N LEU A 120 -10.03 -30.20 0.74
CA LEU A 120 -10.22 -30.85 -0.56
C LEU A 120 -9.13 -31.87 -0.87
N GLU A 121 -7.87 -31.56 -0.57
CA GLU A 121 -6.75 -32.50 -0.73
C GLU A 121 -6.94 -33.75 0.15
N ASN A 122 -7.38 -33.57 1.40
CA ASN A 122 -7.64 -34.68 2.32
C ASN A 122 -8.87 -35.53 1.91
N HIS A 123 -9.89 -34.92 1.30
CA HIS A 123 -11.14 -35.58 0.89
C HIS A 123 -11.07 -36.32 -0.46
N GLN A 124 -10.02 -36.16 -1.27
CA GLN A 124 -9.86 -36.91 -2.53
C GLN A 124 -9.75 -38.44 -2.34
N SER A 125 -9.61 -38.92 -1.10
CA SER A 125 -9.48 -40.34 -0.79
C SER A 125 -10.82 -41.08 -0.58
N GLU A 126 -11.91 -40.38 -0.23
CA GLU A 126 -13.19 -41.03 0.09
C GLU A 126 -14.41 -40.16 -0.31
N SER A 127 -15.10 -40.57 -1.38
CA SER A 127 -16.48 -40.18 -1.76
C SER A 127 -16.66 -38.99 -2.74
N SER A 128 -17.50 -39.23 -3.75
CA SER A 128 -17.77 -38.41 -4.94
C SER A 128 -18.72 -37.21 -4.73
N ASN A 129 -18.82 -36.66 -3.52
CA ASN A 129 -19.65 -35.49 -3.25
C ASN A 129 -18.77 -34.33 -2.77
N LEU A 130 -18.47 -33.37 -3.65
CA LEU A 130 -17.86 -32.11 -3.21
C LEU A 130 -18.86 -31.38 -2.29
N PRO A 131 -18.50 -31.09 -1.02
CA PRO A 131 -19.31 -30.19 -0.21
C PRO A 131 -19.36 -28.82 -0.90
N GLY A 132 -20.49 -28.13 -0.81
CA GLY A 132 -20.63 -26.77 -1.31
C GLY A 132 -19.49 -25.91 -0.74
N ILE A 133 -18.66 -25.36 -1.62
CA ILE A 133 -17.47 -24.59 -1.24
C ILE A 133 -17.96 -23.29 -0.60
N GLN A 134 -17.93 -23.23 0.73
CA GLN A 134 -18.27 -22.05 1.50
C GLN A 134 -17.02 -21.57 2.25
N LEU A 135 -16.74 -20.28 2.16
CA LEU A 135 -15.62 -19.68 2.88
C LEU A 135 -16.01 -19.51 4.35
N ASP A 136 -15.10 -19.92 5.24
CA ASP A 136 -15.18 -19.56 6.65
C ASP A 136 -15.23 -18.04 6.82
N THR A 137 -15.85 -17.58 7.91
CA THR A 137 -15.86 -16.17 8.27
C THR A 137 -14.47 -15.77 8.79
N VAL A 138 -13.90 -14.68 8.27
CA VAL A 138 -12.63 -14.14 8.77
C VAL A 138 -12.88 -13.34 10.03
N THR A 139 -12.22 -13.71 11.12
CA THR A 139 -12.40 -13.06 12.43
C THR A 139 -11.28 -12.08 12.75
N THR A 140 -11.50 -11.23 13.76
CA THR A 140 -10.45 -10.36 14.32
C THR A 140 -9.22 -11.16 14.75
N ALA A 141 -9.40 -12.36 15.34
CA ALA A 141 -8.29 -13.20 15.77
C ALA A 141 -7.42 -13.69 14.59
N ASP A 142 -8.05 -14.04 13.47
CA ASP A 142 -7.32 -14.43 12.25
C ASP A 142 -6.46 -13.28 11.73
N PHE A 143 -6.97 -12.06 11.77
CA PHE A 143 -6.25 -10.86 11.35
C PHE A 143 -5.05 -10.58 12.27
N LEU A 144 -5.24 -10.66 13.59
CA LEU A 144 -4.16 -10.45 14.56
C LEU A 144 -3.04 -11.49 14.43
N ASP A 145 -3.37 -12.74 14.12
CA ASP A 145 -2.36 -13.78 13.88
C ASP A 145 -1.57 -13.53 12.58
N VAL A 146 -2.19 -12.92 11.56
CA VAL A 146 -1.45 -12.46 10.36
C VAL A 146 -0.49 -11.31 10.70
N LEU A 147 -0.90 -10.37 11.57
CA LEU A 147 -0.04 -9.27 12.02
C LEU A 147 1.22 -9.78 12.75
N ALA A 148 1.14 -10.90 13.45
CA ALA A 148 2.32 -11.49 14.09
C ALA A 148 3.44 -11.78 13.08
N HIS A 149 3.08 -12.12 11.84
CA HIS A 149 3.99 -12.54 10.76
C HIS A 149 4.23 -11.47 9.69
N THR A 150 3.48 -10.36 9.71
CA THR A 150 3.58 -9.29 8.72
C THR A 150 3.98 -8.00 9.42
N LYS A 151 5.28 -7.66 9.41
CA LYS A 151 5.81 -6.46 10.09
C LYS A 151 5.71 -5.20 9.20
N PRO A 152 5.58 -4.00 9.79
CA PRO A 152 5.50 -2.75 9.02
C PRO A 152 6.80 -2.47 8.27
N SER A 153 6.70 -2.14 6.97
CA SER A 153 7.87 -1.98 6.12
C SER A 153 8.51 -0.58 6.22
N ALA A 154 7.72 0.45 6.50
CA ALA A 154 8.14 1.84 6.41
C ALA A 154 8.44 2.51 7.77
N LYS A 155 8.23 1.83 8.90
CA LYS A 155 8.33 2.41 10.26
C LYS A 155 9.67 3.10 10.55
N ASN A 156 10.77 2.56 10.02
CA ASN A 156 12.12 3.10 10.28
C ASN A 156 12.50 4.28 9.38
N LEU A 157 11.70 4.60 8.36
CA LEU A 157 11.99 5.68 7.41
C LEU A 157 11.31 6.99 7.79
N THR A 158 10.31 6.98 8.66
CA THR A 158 9.52 8.17 9.04
C THR A 158 10.41 9.33 9.50
N GLN A 159 11.39 9.07 10.36
CA GLN A 159 12.32 10.12 10.83
C GLN A 159 13.12 10.76 9.69
N ARG A 160 13.55 9.95 8.71
CA ARG A 160 14.31 10.42 7.55
C ARG A 160 13.44 11.29 6.65
N TYR A 161 12.19 10.91 6.46
CA TYR A 161 11.23 11.72 5.71
C TYR A 161 10.88 13.03 6.41
N SER A 162 10.63 13.01 7.73
CA SER A 162 10.34 14.23 8.50
C SER A 162 11.52 15.20 8.49
N ALA A 163 12.75 14.70 8.62
CA ALA A 163 13.95 15.53 8.53
C ALA A 163 14.10 16.16 7.13
N TRP A 164 13.85 15.39 6.08
CA TRP A 164 13.89 15.90 4.70
C TRP A 164 12.79 16.94 4.46
N GLN A 165 11.56 16.70 4.95
CA GLN A 165 10.48 17.67 4.85
C GLN A 165 10.84 18.97 5.57
N SER A 166 11.32 18.92 6.81
CA SER A 166 11.69 20.14 7.54
C SER A 166 12.76 20.97 6.83
N GLN A 167 13.61 20.34 6.01
CA GLN A 167 14.66 21.02 5.25
C GLN A 167 14.16 21.58 3.91
N PHE A 168 13.21 20.89 3.25
CA PHE A 168 12.81 21.16 1.88
C PHE A 168 11.32 21.45 1.70
N GLU A 169 10.53 21.59 2.75
CA GLU A 169 9.11 21.92 2.61
C GLU A 169 8.94 23.24 1.85
N SER A 170 7.94 23.26 0.97
CA SER A 170 7.44 24.49 0.39
C SER A 170 6.08 24.74 1.01
N VAL A 171 5.91 25.93 1.58
CA VAL A 171 4.57 26.49 1.88
C VAL A 171 3.75 26.49 0.59
#